data_AF-A0A937GNN1-F1
#
_entry.id   AF-A0A937GNN1-F1
#
_cell.length_a   1.000
_cell.length_b   1.000
_cell.length_c   1.000
_cell.angle_alpha   90.00
_cell.angle_beta   90.00
_cell.angle_gamma   90.00
#
_symmetry.space_group_name_H-M   'P 1'
#
loop_
_entity.id
_entity.type
_entity.pdbx_description
1 polymer ?
#
loop_
_entity_poly.entity_id
_entity_poly.type
_entity_poly.pdbx_seq_one_letter_code
_entity_poly.pdbx_strand_id
1 'polypeptide(L)'
;MKTQQVILLVFGLISCSVFSQSDTQPNQVASSVYAQPTSLVDSLANLSSGWTNENGQEFFFFKRTEFESLTSSIKANLALGEQSALKTEELQQSLQIAQDSITLLHQQLEAIDNKQVEQITFFGQDSSKSTLTFISYGLLAAIFLMICYVFYSNKIKQQQLQRLQDAKKQVEVDFEQYKKWALDKEKELTQQLFKEKRKKKS
;
A
#
# COMPACT_ATOMS: atom_id res chain seq x y z
N MET A 1 -19.06 -19.70 -16.71
CA MET A 1 -18.13 -18.60 -17.07
C MET A 1 -18.22 -17.38 -16.16
N LYS A 2 -19.30 -17.16 -15.37
CA LYS A 2 -19.48 -15.92 -14.57
C LYS A 2 -18.73 -15.87 -13.23
N THR A 3 -18.45 -17.01 -12.58
CA THR A 3 -17.85 -17.03 -11.24
C THR A 3 -16.33 -16.89 -11.25
N GLN A 4 -15.66 -17.42 -12.28
CA GLN A 4 -14.20 -17.39 -12.40
C GLN A 4 -13.66 -16.01 -12.76
N GLN A 5 -14.41 -15.23 -13.56
CA GLN A 5 -14.06 -13.84 -13.90
C GLN A 5 -14.19 -12.89 -12.69
N VAL A 6 -15.15 -13.15 -11.79
CA VAL A 6 -15.34 -12.32 -10.59
C VAL A 6 -14.21 -12.53 -9.58
N ILE A 7 -13.71 -13.76 -9.42
CA ILE A 7 -12.60 -14.07 -8.51
C ILE A 7 -11.30 -13.39 -8.99
N LEU A 8 -11.07 -13.35 -10.30
CA LEU A 8 -9.88 -12.74 -10.89
C LEU A 8 -9.88 -11.21 -10.73
N LEU A 9 -11.06 -10.58 -10.82
CA LEU A 9 -11.22 -9.14 -10.58
C LEU A 9 -10.97 -8.75 -9.12
N VAL A 10 -11.44 -9.55 -8.16
CA VAL A 10 -11.21 -9.30 -6.72
C VAL A 10 -9.74 -9.46 -6.36
N PHE A 11 -9.05 -10.45 -6.96
CA PHE A 11 -7.62 -10.67 -6.70
C PHE A 11 -6.74 -9.54 -7.27
N GLY A 12 -7.10 -8.99 -8.45
CA GLY A 12 -6.36 -7.89 -9.07
C GLY A 12 -6.41 -6.58 -8.28
N LEU A 13 -7.55 -6.29 -7.63
CA LEU A 13 -7.74 -5.06 -6.85
C LEU A 13 -6.90 -5.01 -5.56
N ILE A 14 -6.52 -6.16 -5.00
CA ILE A 14 -5.75 -6.25 -3.75
C ILE A 14 -4.25 -6.03 -3.99
N SER A 15 -3.74 -6.32 -5.19
CA SER A 15 -2.32 -6.21 -5.53
C SER A 15 -1.83 -4.80 -5.89
N CYS A 16 -2.73 -3.86 -6.20
CA CYS A 16 -2.34 -2.49 -6.61
C CYS A 16 -2.00 -1.54 -5.44
N SER A 17 -2.23 -1.93 -4.18
CA SER A 17 -2.03 -1.04 -3.02
C SER A 17 -0.62 -1.09 -2.40
N VAL A 18 0.30 -1.92 -2.92
CA VAL A 18 1.60 -2.20 -2.28
C VAL A 18 2.79 -1.42 -2.89
N PHE A 19 2.59 -0.68 -3.99
CA PHE A 19 3.67 0.06 -4.67
C PHE A 19 3.48 1.57 -4.64
N SER A 20 4.00 2.23 -3.61
CA SER A 20 4.37 3.65 -3.64
C SER A 20 5.71 3.81 -2.93
N GLN A 21 6.78 3.96 -3.71
CA GLN A 21 8.16 4.15 -3.26
C GLN A 21 8.56 5.60 -3.58
N SER A 22 9.07 6.32 -2.59
CA SER A 22 9.51 7.71 -2.69
C SER A 22 11.03 7.77 -2.89
N ASP A 23 11.48 8.20 -4.06
CA ASP A 23 12.89 8.52 -4.33
C ASP A 23 13.17 10.00 -4.03
N THR A 24 14.11 10.27 -3.13
CA THR A 24 14.69 11.60 -2.92
C THR A 24 16.20 11.55 -3.16
N GLN A 25 16.64 12.29 -4.17
CA GLN A 25 18.05 12.42 -4.56
C GLN A 25 18.61 13.74 -4.00
N PRO A 26 19.78 13.76 -3.31
CA PRO A 26 20.35 14.99 -2.79
C PRO A 26 21.15 15.74 -3.86
N ASN A 27 20.88 17.04 -3.95
CA ASN A 27 21.51 17.99 -4.86
C ASN A 27 22.89 18.41 -4.29
N GLN A 28 23.97 18.25 -5.05
CA GLN A 28 25.31 18.76 -4.69
C GLN A 28 25.57 20.10 -5.40
N VAL A 29 25.81 21.16 -4.62
CA VAL A 29 26.16 22.49 -5.14
C VAL A 29 27.68 22.67 -5.06
N ALA A 30 28.29 23.03 -6.19
CA ALA A 30 29.72 23.19 -6.38
C ALA A 30 30.29 24.42 -5.63
N SER A 31 31.38 24.21 -4.88
CA SER A 31 32.16 25.26 -4.22
C SER A 31 33.20 25.85 -5.18
N SER A 32 32.99 27.08 -5.67
CA SER A 32 33.98 27.76 -6.52
C SER A 32 34.07 29.27 -6.22
N VAL A 33 34.35 29.66 -4.97
CA VAL A 33 34.70 31.05 -4.63
C VAL A 33 35.66 31.08 -3.43
N TYR A 34 36.85 30.47 -3.54
CA TYR A 34 37.91 30.65 -2.54
C TYR A 34 39.26 30.83 -3.26
N ALA A 35 39.88 31.99 -3.08
CA ALA A 35 41.31 32.13 -3.35
C ALA A 35 42.04 31.33 -2.26
N GLN A 36 42.67 30.22 -2.65
CA GLN A 36 43.38 29.37 -1.70
C GLN A 36 44.53 30.14 -1.03
N PRO A 37 44.80 29.90 0.26
CA PRO A 37 45.88 30.58 1.02
C PRO A 37 47.27 30.44 0.38
N THR A 38 47.46 29.48 -0.52
CA THR A 38 48.67 29.28 -1.32
C THR A 38 49.03 30.49 -2.19
N SER A 39 48.06 31.15 -2.81
CA SER A 39 48.34 32.29 -3.70
C SER A 39 48.82 33.56 -2.97
N LEU A 40 48.47 33.70 -1.69
CA LEU A 40 48.97 34.78 -0.83
C LEU A 40 50.42 34.54 -0.41
N VAL A 41 50.78 33.28 -0.16
CA VAL A 41 52.16 32.86 0.14
C VAL A 41 53.06 33.04 -1.08
N ASP A 42 52.58 32.67 -2.27
CA ASP A 42 53.30 32.85 -3.53
C ASP A 42 53.51 34.33 -3.88
N SER A 43 52.52 35.18 -3.56
CA SER A 43 52.61 36.64 -3.76
C SER A 43 53.63 37.27 -2.81
N LEU A 44 53.75 36.78 -1.57
CA LEU A 44 54.74 37.24 -0.61
C LEU A 44 56.17 36.83 -1.04
N ALA A 45 56.34 35.60 -1.53
CA ALA A 45 57.62 35.12 -2.04
C ALA A 45 58.11 35.94 -3.25
N ASN A 46 57.21 36.29 -4.16
CA ASN A 46 57.52 37.07 -5.37
C ASN A 46 57.76 38.57 -5.12
N LEU A 47 57.29 39.12 -3.99
CA LEU A 47 57.51 40.53 -3.62
C LEU A 47 58.93 40.79 -3.11
N SER A 48 59.62 39.75 -2.66
CA SER A 48 60.93 39.87 -2.02
C SER A 48 62.03 39.88 -3.09
N SER A 49 62.84 40.94 -3.08
CA SER A 49 64.10 40.97 -3.83
C SER A 49 65.25 40.90 -2.83
N GLY A 50 66.05 39.84 -2.93
CA GLY A 50 67.16 39.57 -2.02
C GLY A 50 68.44 40.26 -2.48
N TRP A 51 69.15 40.88 -1.55
CA TRP A 51 70.52 41.34 -1.74
C TRP A 51 71.38 40.83 -0.58
N THR A 52 72.51 40.21 -0.90
CA THR A 52 73.42 39.65 0.11
C THR A 52 74.61 40.59 0.26
N ASN A 53 74.89 41.03 1.49
CA ASN A 53 76.07 41.82 1.81
C ASN A 53 77.34 40.95 1.81
N GLU A 54 78.52 41.58 1.75
CA GLU A 54 79.85 40.94 1.79
C GLU A 54 80.07 40.06 3.03
N ASN A 55 79.30 40.29 4.10
CA ASN A 55 79.28 39.49 5.33
C ASN A 55 78.34 38.27 5.27
N GLY A 56 77.75 37.96 4.11
CA GLY A 56 76.82 36.84 3.93
C GLY A 56 75.42 37.06 4.51
N GLN A 57 75.06 38.31 4.84
CA GLN A 57 73.73 38.66 5.37
C GLN A 57 72.78 39.00 4.23
N GLU A 58 71.65 38.30 4.15
CA GLU A 58 70.59 38.55 3.17
C GLU A 58 69.61 39.61 3.68
N PHE A 59 69.43 40.65 2.88
CA PHE A 59 68.46 41.70 3.09
C PHE A 59 67.37 41.61 2.03
N PHE A 60 66.11 41.62 2.46
CA PHE A 60 64.96 41.63 1.57
C PHE A 60 64.41 43.04 1.46
N PHE A 61 64.37 43.55 0.23
CA PHE A 61 63.77 44.85 -0.06
C PHE A 61 62.39 44.65 -0.66
N PHE A 62 61.44 45.45 -0.17
CA PHE A 62 60.06 45.48 -0.63
C PHE A 62 59.69 46.90 -1.02
N LYS A 63 58.95 47.07 -2.12
CA LYS A 63 58.34 48.37 -2.40
C LYS A 63 57.23 48.60 -1.38
N ARG A 64 57.29 49.73 -0.68
CA ARG A 64 56.31 50.11 0.35
C ARG A 64 54.86 50.00 -0.13
N THR A 65 54.59 50.45 -1.36
CA THR A 65 53.25 50.41 -1.97
C THR A 65 52.73 48.98 -2.18
N GLU A 66 53.62 48.06 -2.55
CA GLU A 66 53.26 46.64 -2.78
C GLU A 66 53.03 45.93 -1.45
N PHE A 67 53.85 46.22 -0.43
CA PHE A 67 53.67 45.71 0.93
C PHE A 67 52.37 46.22 1.59
N GLU A 68 52.06 47.51 1.44
CA GLU A 68 50.80 48.09 1.92
C GLU A 68 49.59 47.46 1.21
N SER A 69 49.67 47.22 -0.11
CA SER A 69 48.63 46.52 -0.85
C SER A 69 48.43 45.08 -0.37
N LEU A 70 49.51 44.33 -0.16
CA LEU A 70 49.44 42.95 0.33
C LEU A 70 48.86 42.90 1.75
N THR A 71 49.28 43.81 2.62
CA THR A 71 48.75 43.92 3.99
C THR A 71 47.26 44.23 3.99
N SER A 72 46.80 45.10 3.09
CA SER A 72 45.38 45.41 2.89
C SER A 72 44.59 44.18 2.43
N SER A 73 45.12 43.43 1.45
CA SER A 73 44.51 42.19 0.96
C SER A 73 44.44 41.09 2.01
N ILE A 74 45.47 40.93 2.86
CA ILE A 74 45.47 39.98 3.97
C ILE A 74 44.41 40.37 5.00
N LYS A 75 44.34 41.67 5.36
CA LYS A 75 43.35 42.18 6.32
C LYS A 75 41.92 41.98 5.81
N ALA A 76 41.67 42.23 4.53
CA ALA A 76 40.37 42.00 3.90
C ALA A 76 39.98 40.52 3.90
N ASN A 77 40.91 39.62 3.55
CA ASN A 77 40.65 38.18 3.59
C ASN A 77 40.43 37.65 5.01
N LEU A 78 41.15 38.16 6.01
CA LEU A 78 40.96 37.76 7.40
C LEU A 78 39.58 38.20 7.92
N ALA A 79 39.17 39.45 7.64
CA ALA A 79 37.84 39.93 8.00
C ALA A 79 36.72 39.14 7.31
N LEU A 80 36.91 38.77 6.04
CA LEU A 80 35.97 37.91 5.31
C LEU A 80 35.96 36.47 5.84
N GLY A 81 37.11 35.96 6.29
CA GLY A 81 37.24 34.65 6.94
C GLY A 81 36.49 34.59 8.27
N GLU A 82 36.65 35.60 9.12
CA GLU A 82 35.90 35.74 10.38
C GLU A 82 34.39 35.86 10.13
N GLN A 83 33.98 36.66 9.13
CA GLN A 83 32.58 36.77 8.75
C GLN A 83 32.01 35.46 8.19
N SER A 84 32.83 34.68 7.48
CA SER A 84 32.46 33.36 6.98
C SER A 84 32.34 32.34 8.11
N ALA A 85 33.23 32.38 9.10
CA ALA A 85 33.15 31.53 10.28
C ALA A 85 31.87 31.80 11.09
N LEU A 86 31.55 33.07 11.33
CA LEU A 86 30.31 33.49 11.99
C LEU A 86 29.06 33.02 11.23
N LYS A 87 29.03 33.19 9.90
CA LYS A 87 27.93 32.67 9.07
C LYS A 87 27.83 31.15 9.11
N THR A 88 28.96 30.45 9.23
CA THR A 88 28.97 28.97 9.31
C THR A 88 28.40 28.51 10.65
N GLU A 89 28.73 29.21 11.74
CA GLU A 89 28.19 28.95 13.07
C GLU A 89 26.68 29.23 13.14
N GLU A 90 26.22 30.36 12.56
CA GLU A 90 24.79 30.67 12.42
C GLU A 90 24.05 29.62 11.59
N LEU A 91 24.63 29.18 10.46
CA LEU A 91 24.06 28.11 9.64
C LEU A 91 23.99 26.80 10.43
N GLN A 92 25.04 26.44 11.16
CA GLN A 92 25.09 25.21 11.93
C GLN A 92 24.07 25.22 13.07
N GLN A 93 23.89 26.35 13.73
CA GLN A 93 22.86 26.54 14.75
C GLN A 93 21.45 26.47 14.15
N SER A 94 21.23 27.09 12.98
CA SER A 94 19.95 27.00 12.26
C SER A 94 19.65 25.57 11.81
N LEU A 95 20.67 24.82 11.37
CA LEU A 95 20.54 23.43 10.95
C LEU A 95 20.22 22.53 12.15
N GLN A 96 20.80 22.80 13.31
CA GLN A 96 20.48 22.10 14.55
C GLN A 96 19.05 22.40 15.02
N ILE A 97 18.61 23.66 14.96
CA ILE A 97 17.21 24.03 15.26
C ILE A 97 16.24 23.35 14.28
N ALA A 98 16.58 23.30 12.99
CA ALA A 98 15.79 22.59 11.99
C ALA A 98 15.72 21.09 12.30
N GLN A 99 16.85 20.45 12.63
CA GLN A 99 16.92 19.05 13.03
C GLN A 99 16.06 18.76 14.28
N ASP A 100 16.13 19.61 15.29
CA ASP A 100 15.33 19.49 16.52
C ASP A 100 13.84 19.67 16.22
N SER A 101 13.49 20.61 15.35
CA SER A 101 12.09 20.82 14.93
C SER A 101 11.54 19.63 14.14
N ILE A 102 12.35 19.02 13.26
CA ILE A 102 12.00 17.81 12.52
C ILE A 102 11.81 16.66 13.49
N THR A 103 12.71 16.50 14.47
CA THR A 103 12.63 15.45 15.48
C THR A 103 11.37 15.60 16.33
N LEU A 104 11.06 16.83 16.75
CA LEU A 104 9.86 17.15 17.53
C LEU A 104 8.58 16.93 16.71
N LEU A 105 8.57 17.33 15.44
CA LEU A 105 7.46 17.05 14.51
C LEU A 105 7.27 15.55 14.30
N HIS A 106 8.35 14.79 14.15
CA HIS A 106 8.30 13.33 14.05
C HIS A 106 7.69 12.71 15.30
N GLN A 107 8.13 13.15 16.49
CA GLN A 107 7.62 12.67 17.76
C GLN A 107 6.15 13.04 17.98
N GLN A 108 5.72 14.22 17.51
CA GLN A 108 4.32 14.62 17.51
C GLN A 108 3.49 13.79 16.52
N LEU A 109 4.00 13.53 15.32
CA LEU A 109 3.34 12.68 14.34
C LEU A 109 3.16 11.26 14.87
N GLU A 110 4.20 10.69 15.48
CA GLU A 110 4.16 9.35 16.09
C GLU A 110 3.20 9.30 17.28
N ALA A 111 3.13 10.36 18.10
CA ALA A 111 2.17 10.47 19.18
C ALA A 111 0.71 10.64 18.69
N ILE A 112 0.50 11.32 17.56
CA ILE A 112 -0.82 11.52 16.95
C ILE A 112 -1.27 10.25 16.23
N ASP A 113 -0.38 9.58 15.51
CA ASP A 113 -0.66 8.31 14.83
C ASP A 113 -1.01 7.22 15.85
N ASN A 114 -0.23 7.06 16.92
CA ASN A 114 -0.57 6.09 17.97
C ASN A 114 -1.91 6.37 18.67
N LYS A 115 -2.36 7.64 18.77
CA LYS A 115 -3.65 7.97 19.41
C LYS A 115 -4.85 7.88 18.48
N GLN A 116 -4.73 8.35 17.23
CA GLN A 116 -5.87 8.46 16.33
C GLN A 116 -6.03 7.23 15.42
N VAL A 117 -4.94 6.52 15.15
CA VAL A 117 -4.95 5.37 14.26
C VAL A 117 -5.25 4.07 15.01
N GLU A 118 -4.97 3.94 16.32
CA GLU A 118 -5.39 2.77 17.10
C GLU A 118 -6.85 2.80 17.56
N GLN A 119 -7.50 3.96 17.53
CA GLN A 119 -8.86 4.16 18.04
C GLN A 119 -9.85 4.37 16.89
N ILE A 120 -10.04 3.35 16.05
CA ILE A 120 -11.23 3.32 15.20
C ILE A 120 -12.34 2.74 16.07
N THR A 121 -13.27 3.59 16.50
CA THR A 121 -14.40 3.18 17.34
C THR A 121 -15.29 2.19 16.58
N PHE A 122 -15.26 0.92 16.97
CA PHE A 122 -16.14 -0.11 16.44
C PHE A 122 -17.12 -0.48 17.54
N PHE A 123 -18.42 -0.24 17.31
CA PHE A 123 -19.47 -0.47 18.32
C PHE A 123 -19.28 0.27 19.66
N GLY A 124 -18.66 1.44 19.64
CA GLY A 124 -18.48 2.27 20.85
C GLY A 124 -17.30 1.88 21.75
N GLN A 125 -16.46 0.94 21.32
CA GLN A 125 -15.26 0.52 22.05
C GLN A 125 -14.00 0.74 21.21
N ASP A 126 -12.95 1.30 21.82
CA ASP A 126 -11.67 1.52 21.17
C ASP A 126 -11.01 0.17 20.86
N SER A 127 -10.91 -0.16 19.58
CA SER A 127 -10.40 -1.43 19.09
C SER A 127 -9.22 -1.20 18.16
N SER A 128 -8.11 -1.91 18.41
CA SER A 128 -6.91 -1.79 17.58
C SER A 128 -7.20 -2.12 16.10
N LYS A 129 -6.51 -1.46 15.17
CA LYS A 129 -6.62 -1.72 13.72
C LYS A 129 -6.45 -3.18 13.34
N SER A 130 -5.57 -3.91 14.04
CA SER A 130 -5.33 -5.33 13.77
C SER A 130 -6.56 -6.18 14.11
N THR A 131 -7.19 -5.92 15.26
CA THR A 131 -8.42 -6.60 15.68
C THR A 131 -9.57 -6.31 14.70
N LEU A 132 -9.73 -5.07 14.26
CA LEU A 132 -10.77 -4.69 13.30
C LEU A 132 -10.56 -5.31 11.92
N THR A 133 -9.31 -5.36 11.47
CA THR A 133 -8.97 -6.02 10.21
C THR A 133 -9.25 -7.53 10.30
N PHE A 134 -8.93 -8.16 11.43
CA PHE A 134 -9.23 -9.57 11.64
C PHE A 134 -10.74 -9.85 11.70
N ILE A 135 -11.50 -9.02 12.41
CA ILE A 135 -12.97 -9.13 12.49
C ILE A 135 -13.62 -8.89 11.13
N SER A 136 -13.14 -7.91 10.35
CA SER A 136 -13.71 -7.60 9.03
C SER A 136 -13.47 -8.74 8.04
N TYR A 137 -12.27 -9.31 8.02
CA TYR A 137 -11.98 -10.51 7.23
C TYR A 137 -12.76 -11.73 7.73
N GLY A 138 -12.95 -11.88 9.03
CA GLY A 138 -13.79 -12.93 9.62
C GLY A 138 -15.25 -12.82 9.19
N LEU A 139 -15.82 -11.61 9.22
CA LEU A 139 -17.17 -11.32 8.75
C LEU A 139 -17.31 -11.59 7.26
N LEU A 140 -16.33 -11.18 6.47
CA LEU A 140 -16.29 -11.43 5.03
C LEU A 140 -16.26 -12.93 4.72
N ALA A 141 -15.44 -13.69 5.43
CA ALA A 141 -15.37 -15.15 5.30
C ALA A 141 -16.68 -15.82 5.72
N ALA A 142 -17.34 -15.35 6.78
CA ALA A 142 -18.63 -15.87 7.23
C ALA A 142 -19.74 -15.64 6.19
N ILE A 143 -19.81 -14.43 5.61
CA ILE A 143 -20.77 -14.11 4.54
C ILE A 143 -20.49 -14.98 3.31
N PHE A 144 -19.22 -15.15 2.95
CA PHE A 144 -18.84 -16.00 1.82
C PHE A 144 -19.25 -17.47 2.04
N LEU A 145 -19.02 -18.02 3.23
CA LEU A 145 -19.46 -19.36 3.59
C LEU A 145 -20.98 -19.50 3.56
N MET A 146 -21.72 -18.51 4.04
CA MET A 146 -23.18 -18.51 4.02
C MET A 146 -23.71 -18.55 2.58
N ILE A 147 -23.12 -17.77 1.68
CA ILE A 147 -23.47 -17.76 0.26
C ILE A 147 -23.18 -19.15 -0.36
N CYS A 148 -21.98 -19.70 -0.12
CA CYS A 148 -21.63 -21.05 -0.60
C CYS A 148 -22.61 -22.11 -0.08
N TYR A 149 -22.98 -22.05 1.19
CA TYR A 149 -23.95 -22.95 1.80
C TYR A 149 -25.32 -22.87 1.14
N VAL A 150 -25.83 -21.65 0.89
CA VAL A 150 -27.12 -21.43 0.22
C VAL A 150 -27.08 -21.98 -1.21
N PHE A 151 -26.01 -21.73 -1.96
CA PHE A 151 -25.86 -22.28 -3.31
C PHE A 151 -25.83 -23.81 -3.32
N TYR A 152 -25.10 -24.43 -2.39
CA TYR A 152 -25.01 -25.88 -2.30
C TYR A 152 -26.34 -26.52 -1.87
N SER A 153 -26.99 -25.94 -0.86
CA SER A 153 -28.30 -26.38 -0.36
C SER A 153 -29.37 -26.29 -1.45
N ASN A 154 -29.39 -25.19 -2.22
CA ASN A 154 -30.36 -25.01 -3.30
C ASN A 154 -30.17 -26.03 -4.44
N LYS A 155 -28.93 -26.39 -4.78
CA LYS A 155 -28.68 -27.44 -5.79
C LYS A 155 -29.20 -28.80 -5.34
N ILE A 156 -28.97 -29.18 -4.07
CA ILE A 156 -29.48 -30.43 -3.52
C ILE A 156 -31.01 -30.44 -3.50
N LYS A 157 -31.64 -29.34 -3.06
CA LYS A 157 -33.10 -29.20 -3.05
C LYS A 157 -33.71 -29.29 -4.44
N GLN A 158 -33.08 -28.69 -5.45
CA GLN A 158 -33.54 -28.78 -6.84
C GLN A 158 -33.48 -30.22 -7.37
N GLN A 159 -32.41 -30.96 -7.08
CA GLN A 159 -32.30 -32.37 -7.47
C GLN A 159 -33.35 -33.25 -6.77
N GLN A 160 -33.59 -33.01 -5.48
CA GLN A 160 -34.63 -33.74 -4.74
C GLN A 160 -36.02 -33.42 -5.29
N LEU A 161 -36.30 -32.15 -5.59
CA LEU A 161 -37.59 -31.73 -6.15
C LEU A 161 -37.86 -32.37 -7.52
N GLN A 162 -36.85 -32.47 -8.38
CA GLN A 162 -36.95 -33.18 -9.65
C GLN A 162 -37.30 -34.66 -9.45
N ARG A 163 -36.59 -35.35 -8.54
CA ARG A 163 -36.87 -36.76 -8.21
C ARG A 163 -38.29 -36.96 -7.66
N LEU A 164 -38.77 -36.04 -6.83
CA LEU A 164 -40.14 -36.05 -6.29
C LEU A 164 -41.19 -35.83 -7.40
N GLN A 165 -40.92 -34.94 -8.34
CA GLN A 165 -41.81 -34.72 -9.49
C GLN A 165 -41.86 -35.93 -10.41
N ASP A 166 -40.72 -36.57 -10.67
CA ASP A 166 -40.65 -37.79 -11.48
C ASP A 166 -41.39 -38.95 -10.80
N ALA A 167 -41.17 -39.15 -9.49
CA ALA A 167 -41.89 -40.16 -8.72
C ALA A 167 -43.42 -39.90 -8.71
N LYS A 168 -43.85 -38.65 -8.55
CA LYS A 168 -45.27 -38.28 -8.64
C LYS A 168 -45.83 -38.62 -10.02
N LYS A 169 -45.11 -38.28 -11.09
CA LYS A 169 -45.53 -38.56 -12.46
C LYS A 169 -45.65 -40.07 -12.71
N GLN A 170 -44.73 -40.87 -12.18
CA GLN A 170 -44.79 -42.33 -12.30
C GLN A 170 -46.02 -42.90 -11.58
N VAL A 171 -46.31 -42.45 -10.36
CA VAL A 171 -47.50 -42.88 -9.62
C VAL A 171 -48.80 -42.49 -10.35
N GLU A 172 -48.85 -41.31 -10.96
CA GLU A 172 -50.02 -40.89 -11.73
C GLU A 172 -50.25 -41.78 -12.97
N VAL A 173 -49.18 -42.12 -13.68
CA VAL A 173 -49.24 -43.03 -14.84
C VAL A 173 -49.70 -44.42 -14.42
N ASP A 174 -49.13 -44.96 -13.34
CA ASP A 174 -49.51 -46.28 -12.81
C ASP A 174 -50.98 -46.29 -12.35
N PHE A 175 -51.45 -45.20 -11.73
CA PHE A 175 -52.84 -45.04 -11.32
C PHE A 175 -53.81 -44.97 -12.51
N GLU A 176 -53.48 -44.19 -13.55
CA GLU A 176 -54.29 -44.15 -14.77
C GLU A 176 -54.36 -45.52 -15.46
N GLN A 177 -53.25 -46.24 -15.51
CA GLN A 177 -53.18 -47.57 -16.09
C GLN A 177 -54.02 -48.57 -15.28
N TYR A 178 -53.91 -48.54 -13.95
CA TYR A 178 -54.74 -49.37 -13.07
C TYR A 178 -56.23 -49.06 -13.23
N LYS A 179 -56.59 -47.77 -13.31
CA LYS A 179 -57.98 -47.33 -13.53
C LYS A 179 -58.54 -47.87 -14.85
N LYS A 180 -57.76 -47.79 -15.94
CA LYS A 180 -58.17 -48.36 -17.24
C LYS A 180 -58.36 -49.87 -17.16
N TRP A 181 -57.41 -50.57 -16.54
CA TRP A 181 -57.49 -52.03 -16.37
C TRP A 181 -58.70 -52.46 -15.53
N ALA A 182 -58.98 -51.76 -14.43
CA ALA A 182 -60.14 -52.03 -13.58
C ALA A 182 -61.45 -51.82 -14.35
N LEU A 183 -61.58 -50.73 -15.11
CA LEU A 183 -62.76 -50.48 -15.94
C LEU A 183 -62.97 -51.54 -17.02
N ASP A 184 -61.90 -52.01 -17.66
CA ASP A 184 -62.00 -53.07 -18.67
C ASP A 184 -62.42 -54.41 -18.04
N LYS A 185 -61.92 -54.71 -16.83
CA LYS A 185 -62.35 -55.88 -16.06
C LYS A 185 -63.81 -55.80 -15.63
N GLU A 186 -64.27 -54.64 -15.17
CA GLU A 186 -65.68 -54.43 -14.84
C GLU A 186 -66.59 -54.61 -16.06
N LYS A 187 -66.19 -54.07 -17.23
CA LYS A 187 -66.92 -54.27 -18.48
C LYS A 187 -66.97 -55.74 -18.88
N GLU A 188 -65.84 -56.46 -18.79
CA GLU A 188 -65.74 -57.88 -19.11
C GLU A 188 -66.67 -58.72 -18.21
N LEU A 189 -66.59 -58.52 -16.89
CA LEU A 189 -67.44 -59.19 -15.91
C LEU A 189 -68.93 -58.89 -16.14
N THR A 190 -69.25 -57.62 -16.41
CA THR A 190 -70.62 -57.19 -16.71
C THR A 190 -71.16 -57.90 -17.96
N GLN A 191 -70.35 -58.00 -19.02
CA GLN A 191 -70.72 -58.74 -20.24
C GLN A 191 -70.93 -60.23 -19.97
N GLN A 192 -70.08 -60.86 -19.15
CA GLN A 192 -70.25 -62.26 -18.74
C GLN A 192 -71.55 -62.46 -17.95
N LEU A 193 -71.83 -61.60 -16.97
CA LEU A 193 -73.08 -61.64 -16.18
C LEU A 193 -74.32 -61.48 -17.06
N PHE A 194 -74.30 -60.58 -18.05
CA PHE A 194 -75.41 -60.44 -18.99
C PHE A 194 -75.60 -61.69 -19.87
N LYS A 195 -74.51 -62.32 -20.33
CA LYS A 195 -74.55 -63.58 -21.08
C LYS A 195 -75.13 -64.72 -20.22
N GLU A 196 -74.71 -64.83 -18.96
CA GLU A 196 -75.26 -65.84 -18.03
C GLU A 196 -76.74 -65.60 -17.73
N LYS A 197 -77.15 -64.36 -17.46
CA LYS A 197 -78.57 -64.03 -17.26
C LYS A 197 -79.42 -64.38 -18.47
N ARG A 198 -78.93 -64.14 -19.69
CA ARG A 198 -79.64 -64.47 -20.93
C ARG A 198 -79.76 -65.99 -21.12
N LYS A 199 -78.71 -66.76 -20.80
CA LYS A 199 -78.74 -68.23 -20.85
C LYS A 199 -79.72 -68.86 -19.86
N LYS A 200 -79.93 -68.26 -18.68
CA LYS A 200 -80.89 -68.77 -17.67
C LYS A 200 -82.37 -68.48 -17.98
N LYS A 201 -82.65 -67.57 -18.93
CA LYS A 201 -84.02 -67.14 -19.27
C LYS A 201 -84.58 -67.76 -20.56
N SER A 202 -83.72 -68.41 -21.35
CA SER A 202 -84.09 -69.24 -22.51
C SER A 202 -84.15 -70.70 -22.10
#